data_AF-B2TCC1-F1
#
_entry.id   AF-B2TCC1-F1
#
_cell.length_a   1.000
_cell.length_b   1.000
_cell.length_c   1.000
_cell.angle_alpha   90.00
_cell.angle_beta   90.00
_cell.angle_gamma   90.00
#
_symmetry.space_group_name_H-M   'P 1'
#
loop_
_entity.id
_entity.type
_entity.pdbx_description
1 polymer ?
#
loop_
_entity_poly.entity_id
_entity_poly.type
_entity_poly.pdbx_seq_one_letter_code
_entity_poly.pdbx_strand_id
1 'polypeptide(L)'
;MTTDAPSDSPLSEADIQAYADGTLTPERAAFLREYLGKDPAEARRVAFYGRLNAQIQQAFQTTDEPAPGRVTGWRRAIGRIDMSKRTRKWLNALAALALTLAVASGWLAATQVSALALNNAAVMALAESAAGQVSAASPTRVDASAPNLSAIGLRLVDRRVVALGPLQRVSEFIYLNGDNQPVVLLSALALFAPAQPQWSARRIGEIRLLLWTAQRQRFVVAGDARTHGLMRAADTMTMR
;
A
#
# COMPACT_ATOMS: atom_id res chain seq x y z
N MET A 1 3.35 -26.43 31.65
CA MET A 1 2.95 -27.57 30.82
C MET A 1 3.91 -27.62 29.64
N THR A 2 4.85 -28.54 29.70
CA THR A 2 5.89 -28.77 28.68
C THR A 2 5.29 -29.71 27.64
N THR A 3 5.08 -29.24 26.41
CA THR A 3 4.67 -30.12 25.32
C THR A 3 5.95 -30.58 24.61
N ASP A 4 6.46 -31.71 25.06
CA ASP A 4 7.47 -32.49 24.35
C ASP A 4 6.79 -33.11 23.12
N ALA A 5 7.23 -32.72 21.92
CA ALA A 5 6.72 -33.25 20.66
C ALA A 5 7.82 -34.09 19.99
N PRO A 6 7.50 -35.32 19.52
CA PRO A 6 8.50 -36.31 19.12
C PRO A 6 9.36 -35.88 17.93
N SER A 7 10.61 -36.35 17.92
CA SER A 7 11.71 -36.01 17.01
C SER A 7 11.53 -36.40 15.54
N ASP A 8 10.38 -36.98 15.15
CA ASP A 8 10.10 -37.49 13.80
C ASP A 8 9.11 -36.63 12.98
N SER A 9 8.77 -35.42 13.45
CA SER A 9 7.92 -34.52 12.67
C SER A 9 8.72 -33.77 11.57
N PRO A 10 8.15 -33.58 10.36
CA PRO A 10 8.77 -32.76 9.34
C PRO A 10 9.02 -31.35 9.89
N LEU A 11 10.21 -30.81 9.59
CA LEU A 11 10.65 -29.48 10.06
C LEU A 11 9.57 -28.44 9.77
N SER A 12 8.98 -27.90 10.83
CA SER A 12 7.92 -26.91 10.73
C SER A 12 8.51 -25.50 10.67
N GLU A 13 7.72 -24.53 10.19
CA GLU A 13 8.12 -23.13 10.15
C GLU A 13 8.48 -22.58 11.55
N ALA A 14 7.85 -23.13 12.59
CA ALA A 14 8.18 -22.84 13.99
C ALA A 14 9.59 -23.29 14.40
N ASP A 15 10.09 -24.41 13.85
CA ASP A 15 11.45 -24.92 14.11
C ASP A 15 12.52 -24.02 13.48
N ILE A 16 12.23 -23.45 12.31
CA ILE A 16 13.11 -22.50 11.61
C ILE A 16 13.20 -21.18 12.38
N GLN A 17 12.07 -20.72 12.93
CA GLN A 17 12.02 -19.50 13.72
C GLN A 17 12.73 -19.68 15.08
N ALA A 18 12.53 -20.80 15.76
CA ALA A 18 13.26 -21.13 16.99
C ALA A 18 14.78 -21.26 16.79
N TYR A 19 15.23 -21.72 15.61
CA TYR A 19 16.67 -21.71 15.26
C TYR A 19 17.21 -20.28 15.09
N ALA A 20 16.47 -19.41 14.42
CA ALA A 20 16.85 -18.01 14.23
C ALA A 20 16.89 -17.24 15.55
N ASP A 21 15.99 -17.57 16.47
CA ASP A 21 15.89 -16.95 17.80
C ASP A 21 16.86 -17.58 18.84
N GLY A 22 17.62 -18.62 18.46
CA GLY A 22 18.57 -19.31 19.34
C GLY A 22 17.91 -20.13 20.46
N THR A 23 16.61 -20.38 20.36
CA THR A 23 15.80 -21.08 21.36
C THR A 23 15.59 -22.56 21.03
N LEU A 24 16.10 -23.03 19.89
CA LEU A 24 16.02 -24.43 19.47
C LEU A 24 16.94 -25.32 20.32
N THR A 25 16.45 -26.50 20.70
CA THR A 25 17.24 -27.47 21.46
C THR A 25 18.46 -27.93 20.65
N PRO A 26 19.61 -28.18 21.31
CA PRO A 26 20.87 -28.50 20.62
C PRO A 26 20.78 -29.79 19.78
N GLU A 27 19.94 -30.75 20.16
CA GLU A 27 19.69 -31.98 19.39
C GLU A 27 18.94 -31.69 18.07
N ARG A 28 17.87 -30.88 18.12
CA ARG A 28 17.12 -30.44 16.92
C ARG A 28 17.97 -29.55 16.01
N ALA A 29 18.85 -28.72 16.57
CA ALA A 29 19.78 -27.90 15.80
C ALA A 29 20.88 -28.70 15.09
N ALA A 30 21.25 -29.88 15.61
CA ALA A 30 22.15 -30.81 14.94
C ALA A 30 21.45 -31.52 13.77
N PHE A 31 20.20 -31.98 13.98
CA PHE A 31 19.36 -32.56 12.94
C PHE A 31 19.09 -31.59 11.78
N LEU A 32 18.79 -30.32 12.08
CA LEU A 32 18.61 -29.27 11.06
C LEU A 32 19.88 -29.04 10.23
N ARG A 33 21.06 -29.03 10.87
CA ARG A 33 22.35 -28.90 10.16
C ARG A 33 22.64 -30.09 9.25
N GLU A 34 22.28 -31.30 9.68
CA GLU A 34 22.42 -32.51 8.86
C GLU A 34 21.43 -32.53 7.68
N TYR A 35 20.19 -32.10 7.91
CA TYR A 35 19.16 -31.96 6.87
C TYR A 35 19.56 -30.93 5.80
N LEU A 36 20.03 -29.75 6.21
CA LEU A 36 20.52 -28.70 5.29
C LEU A 36 21.83 -29.11 4.60
N GLY A 37 22.63 -30.00 5.20
CA GLY A 37 23.81 -30.58 4.57
C GLY A 37 23.49 -31.55 3.42
N LYS A 38 22.31 -32.18 3.43
CA LYS A 38 21.84 -33.13 2.41
C LYS A 38 21.21 -32.45 1.19
N ASP A 39 20.77 -31.19 1.30
CA ASP A 39 20.24 -30.39 0.20
C ASP A 39 20.80 -28.94 0.18
N PRO A 40 21.86 -28.68 -0.60
CA PRO A 40 22.50 -27.37 -0.67
C PRO A 40 21.64 -26.30 -1.37
N ALA A 41 20.61 -26.67 -2.13
CA ALA A 41 19.68 -25.70 -2.70
C ALA A 41 18.72 -25.17 -1.63
N GLU A 42 18.22 -26.06 -0.77
CA GLU A 42 17.35 -25.68 0.34
C GLU A 42 18.13 -24.89 1.42
N ALA A 43 19.39 -25.24 1.67
CA ALA A 43 20.28 -24.45 2.54
C ALA A 43 20.47 -23.01 2.05
N ARG A 44 20.58 -22.79 0.73
CA ARG A 44 20.66 -21.43 0.15
C ARG A 44 19.36 -20.67 0.30
N ARG A 45 18.21 -21.35 0.15
CA ARG A 45 16.87 -20.76 0.34
C ARG A 45 16.67 -20.32 1.79
N VAL A 46 16.98 -21.19 2.75
CA VAL A 46 16.86 -20.89 4.19
C VAL A 46 17.82 -19.77 4.59
N ALA A 47 19.07 -19.77 4.10
CA ALA A 47 20.02 -18.68 4.35
C ALA A 47 19.58 -17.34 3.73
N PHE A 48 18.93 -17.36 2.57
CA PHE A 48 18.37 -16.17 1.94
C PHE A 48 17.24 -15.57 2.78
N TYR A 49 16.30 -16.40 3.22
CA TYR A 49 15.21 -15.95 4.10
C TYR A 49 15.70 -15.50 5.47
N GLY A 50 16.71 -16.17 6.04
CA GLY A 50 17.35 -15.73 7.29
C GLY A 50 17.98 -14.33 7.19
N ARG A 51 18.68 -14.03 6.08
CA ARG A 51 19.22 -12.68 5.83
C ARG A 51 18.13 -11.63 5.63
N LEU A 52 17.04 -11.98 4.93
CA LEU A 52 15.90 -11.09 4.74
C LEU A 52 15.20 -10.78 6.08
N ASN A 53 15.03 -11.80 6.92
CA ASN A 53 14.40 -11.64 8.24
C ASN A 53 15.29 -10.81 9.18
N ALA A 54 16.61 -10.99 9.13
CA ALA A 54 17.56 -10.15 9.87
C ALA A 54 17.51 -8.68 9.42
N GLN A 55 17.39 -8.41 8.11
CA GLN A 55 17.24 -7.04 7.60
C GLN A 55 15.92 -6.39 8.02
N ILE A 56 14.83 -7.16 8.03
CA ILE A 56 13.52 -6.72 8.52
C ILE A 56 13.60 -6.42 10.01
N GLN A 57 14.15 -7.33 10.83
CA GLN A 57 14.33 -7.09 12.26
C GLN A 57 15.22 -5.87 12.53
N GLN A 58 16.30 -5.67 11.78
CA GLN A 58 17.14 -4.47 11.89
C GLN A 58 16.39 -3.18 11.53
N ALA A 59 15.49 -3.23 10.54
CA ALA A 59 14.66 -2.09 10.18
C ALA A 59 13.60 -1.76 11.25
N PHE A 60 13.15 -2.76 12.01
CA PHE A 60 12.10 -2.63 13.04
C PHE A 60 12.62 -2.58 14.49
N GLN A 61 13.91 -2.84 14.74
CA GLN A 61 14.56 -2.71 16.06
C GLN A 61 14.64 -1.27 16.60
N THR A 62 14.05 -0.29 15.91
CA THR A 62 13.93 1.09 16.41
C THR A 62 12.64 1.35 17.20
N THR A 63 11.87 0.31 17.49
CA THR A 63 10.66 0.40 18.33
C THR A 63 10.65 -0.72 19.38
N ASP A 64 11.68 -0.77 20.23
CA ASP A 64 11.54 -1.39 21.54
C ASP A 64 11.36 -0.29 22.59
N GLU A 65 10.23 -0.37 23.27
CA GLU A 65 9.96 0.32 24.52
C GLU A 65 11.04 -0.08 25.55
N PRO A 66 11.73 0.85 26.20
CA PRO A 66 12.86 0.50 27.05
C PRO A 66 12.38 -0.23 28.32
N ALA A 67 12.85 -1.46 28.50
CA ALA A 67 12.81 -2.15 29.78
C ALA A 67 13.41 -1.23 30.88
N PRO A 68 12.75 -1.07 32.04
CA PRO A 68 13.17 -0.13 33.07
C PRO A 68 14.35 -0.74 33.84
N GLY A 69 15.57 -0.61 33.29
CA GLY A 69 16.69 -1.25 33.95
C GLY A 69 17.99 -1.23 33.18
N ARG A 70 18.48 -0.04 32.80
CA ARG A 70 19.92 0.35 32.76
C ARG A 70 20.16 1.68 32.03
N VAL A 71 19.42 2.72 32.42
CA VAL A 71 19.72 4.11 32.01
C VAL A 71 20.38 4.86 33.17
N THR A 72 21.50 4.36 33.70
CA THR A 72 22.31 5.07 34.71
C THR A 72 23.67 5.52 34.19
N GLY A 73 24.03 5.19 32.94
CA GLY A 73 25.27 5.63 32.30
C GLY A 73 25.13 6.88 31.42
N TRP A 74 24.19 6.87 30.46
CA TRP A 74 24.10 7.96 29.47
C TRP A 74 23.46 9.25 29.98
N ARG A 75 22.59 9.19 31.00
CA ARG A 75 22.08 10.40 31.69
C ARG A 75 23.15 11.17 32.47
N ARG A 76 24.32 10.57 32.72
CA ARG A 76 25.45 11.21 33.41
C ARG A 76 26.51 11.77 32.45
N ALA A 77 26.54 11.30 31.20
CA ALA A 77 27.44 11.80 30.16
C ALA A 77 26.90 13.01 29.40
N ILE A 78 25.58 13.19 29.37
CA ILE A 78 24.97 14.51 29.08
C ILE A 78 25.05 15.32 30.38
N GLY A 79 26.28 15.61 30.80
CA GLY A 79 26.56 16.56 31.85
C GLY A 79 25.76 17.82 31.57
N ARG A 80 25.14 18.35 32.63
CA ARG A 80 24.30 19.54 32.64
C ARG A 80 24.91 20.62 31.75
N ILE A 81 24.51 20.65 30.48
CA ILE A 81 24.66 21.85 29.69
C ILE A 81 23.69 22.79 30.39
N ASP A 82 24.23 23.77 31.09
CA ASP A 82 23.46 24.82 31.76
C ASP A 82 22.83 25.69 30.67
N MET A 83 21.84 25.11 29.99
CA MET A 83 21.03 25.77 29.01
C MET A 83 20.16 26.73 29.78
N SER A 84 20.31 28.02 29.48
CA SER A 84 19.46 29.07 30.04
C SER A 84 17.99 28.64 29.98
N LYS A 85 17.19 29.07 30.98
CA LYS A 85 15.73 28.83 30.98
C LYS A 85 15.08 29.27 29.65
N ARG A 86 15.67 30.26 28.98
CA ARG A 86 15.26 30.72 27.64
C ARG A 86 15.51 29.63 26.59
N THR A 87 16.72 29.07 26.52
CA THR A 87 17.07 28.00 25.56
C THR A 87 16.22 26.74 25.73
N ARG A 88 15.95 26.32 26.97
CA ARG A 88 15.06 25.17 27.25
C ARG A 88 13.61 25.43 26.80
N LYS A 89 13.10 26.66 26.99
CA LYS A 89 11.77 27.05 26.49
C LYS A 89 11.69 26.99 24.97
N TRP A 90 12.71 27.48 24.27
CA TRP A 90 12.78 27.39 22.79
C TRP A 90 12.84 25.95 22.30
N LEU A 91 13.63 25.09 22.96
CA LEU A 91 13.73 23.68 22.61
C LEU A 91 12.39 22.94 22.81
N ASN A 92 11.70 23.22 23.92
CA ASN A 92 10.37 22.66 24.17
C ASN A 92 9.33 23.17 23.16
N ALA A 93 9.39 24.45 22.78
CA ALA A 93 8.51 25.02 21.76
C ALA A 93 8.75 24.37 20.39
N LEU A 94 10.01 24.15 20.01
CA LEU A 94 10.39 23.42 18.80
C LEU A 94 9.93 21.96 18.83
N ALA A 95 10.09 21.27 19.96
CA ALA A 95 9.62 19.89 20.12
C ALA A 95 8.08 19.79 20.01
N ALA A 96 7.36 20.72 20.64
CA ALA A 96 5.90 20.79 20.53
C ALA A 96 5.47 21.07 19.08
N LEU A 97 6.13 21.99 18.38
CA LEU A 97 5.87 22.28 16.97
C LEU A 97 6.16 21.06 16.07
N ALA A 98 7.25 20.35 16.31
CA ALA A 98 7.57 19.14 15.56
C ALA A 98 6.49 18.05 15.76
N LEU A 99 6.00 17.89 17.00
CA LEU A 99 4.94 16.93 17.32
C LEU A 99 3.62 17.30 16.61
N THR A 100 3.23 18.58 16.62
CA THR A 100 2.00 19.02 15.94
C THR A 100 2.09 18.82 14.44
N LEU A 101 3.24 19.12 13.82
CA LEU A 101 3.48 18.85 12.41
C LEU A 101 3.46 17.36 12.08
N ALA A 102 4.01 16.50 12.96
CA ALA A 102 3.97 15.05 12.77
C ALA A 102 2.53 14.51 12.81
N VAL A 103 1.72 14.96 13.78
CA VAL A 103 0.31 14.59 13.88
C VAL A 103 -0.49 15.08 12.67
N ALA A 104 -0.30 16.34 12.26
CA ALA A 104 -0.98 16.90 11.10
C ALA A 104 -0.59 16.17 9.79
N SER A 105 0.69 15.84 9.64
CA SER A 105 1.21 15.10 8.48
C SER A 105 0.66 13.66 8.45
N GLY A 106 0.61 12.99 9.60
CA GLY A 106 0.03 11.65 9.72
C GLY A 106 -1.46 11.64 9.36
N TRP A 107 -2.22 12.65 9.81
CA TRP A 107 -3.63 12.80 9.44
C TRP A 107 -3.82 13.02 7.94
N LEU A 108 -3.01 13.89 7.32
CA LEU A 108 -3.03 14.12 5.87
C LEU A 108 -2.60 12.88 5.07
N ALA A 109 -1.69 12.07 5.61
CA ALA A 109 -1.30 10.80 4.99
C ALA A 109 -2.45 9.77 5.05
N ALA A 110 -3.23 9.75 6.13
CA ALA A 110 -4.36 8.83 6.29
C ALA A 110 -5.52 9.08 5.30
N THR A 111 -5.62 10.28 4.72
CA THR A 111 -6.61 10.58 3.67
C THR A 111 -6.16 10.13 2.27
N GLN A 112 -4.86 9.82 2.08
CA GLN A 112 -4.33 9.42 0.78
C GLN A 112 -4.75 8.00 0.44
N VAL A 113 -5.08 7.79 -0.84
CA VAL A 113 -5.35 6.45 -1.36
C VAL A 113 -4.08 5.91 -2.03
N SER A 114 -3.67 4.70 -1.64
CA SER A 114 -2.51 4.04 -2.27
C SER A 114 -2.82 3.65 -3.72
N ALA A 115 -1.79 3.52 -4.57
CA ALA A 115 -1.99 3.14 -5.96
C ALA A 115 -2.63 1.75 -6.07
N LEU A 116 -2.19 0.82 -5.20
CA LEU A 116 -2.73 -0.53 -5.14
C LEU A 116 -4.22 -0.55 -4.74
N ALA A 117 -4.61 0.22 -3.71
CA ALA A 117 -6.00 0.28 -3.27
C ALA A 117 -6.91 0.84 -4.38
N LEU A 118 -6.48 1.90 -5.06
CA LEU A 118 -7.23 2.48 -6.17
C LEU A 118 -7.35 1.50 -7.35
N ASN A 119 -6.29 0.76 -7.67
CA ASN A 119 -6.30 -0.24 -8.74
C ASN A 119 -7.25 -1.40 -8.42
N ASN A 120 -7.20 -1.90 -7.19
CA ASN A 120 -8.09 -2.97 -6.75
C ASN A 120 -9.55 -2.51 -6.78
N ALA A 121 -9.82 -1.29 -6.31
CA ALA A 121 -11.15 -0.70 -6.40
C ALA A 121 -11.62 -0.56 -7.85
N ALA A 122 -10.75 -0.18 -8.78
CA ALA A 122 -11.12 -0.04 -10.20
C ALA A 122 -11.48 -1.39 -10.83
N VAL A 123 -10.74 -2.45 -10.50
CA VAL A 123 -11.04 -3.82 -10.94
C VAL A 123 -12.38 -4.29 -10.35
N MET A 124 -12.61 -4.05 -9.06
CA MET A 124 -13.88 -4.42 -8.40
C MET A 124 -15.07 -3.67 -8.98
N ALA A 125 -14.98 -2.35 -9.14
CA ALA A 125 -16.03 -1.53 -9.72
C ALA A 125 -16.33 -1.93 -11.18
N LEU A 126 -15.30 -2.28 -11.96
CA LEU A 126 -15.50 -2.79 -13.32
C LEU A 126 -16.21 -4.15 -13.32
N ALA A 127 -15.78 -5.08 -12.47
CA ALA A 127 -16.41 -6.39 -12.34
C ALA A 127 -17.87 -6.27 -11.91
N GLU A 128 -18.16 -5.39 -10.97
CA GLU A 128 -19.49 -5.09 -10.47
C GLU A 128 -20.39 -4.47 -11.57
N SER A 129 -19.83 -3.54 -12.35
CA SER A 129 -20.52 -2.94 -13.51
C SER A 129 -20.83 -3.99 -14.58
N ALA A 130 -19.86 -4.87 -14.88
CA ALA A 130 -20.00 -5.93 -15.87
C ALA A 130 -20.95 -7.05 -15.44
N ALA A 131 -21.10 -7.28 -14.14
CA ALA A 131 -22.03 -8.25 -13.57
C ALA A 131 -23.51 -7.82 -13.64
N GLY A 132 -23.82 -6.69 -14.30
CA GLY A 132 -25.19 -6.27 -14.61
C GLY A 132 -25.74 -5.16 -13.73
N GLN A 133 -24.93 -4.52 -12.88
CA GLN A 133 -25.39 -3.32 -12.15
C GLN A 133 -25.64 -2.11 -13.04
N VAL A 134 -25.06 -2.10 -14.24
CA VAL A 134 -25.23 -1.02 -15.21
C VAL A 134 -25.88 -1.59 -16.47
N SER A 135 -27.08 -1.11 -16.76
CA SER A 135 -27.83 -1.51 -17.95
C SER A 135 -27.42 -0.69 -19.16
N ALA A 136 -27.43 -1.30 -20.34
CA ALA A 136 -27.28 -0.58 -21.61
C ALA A 136 -28.32 0.55 -21.78
N ALA A 137 -29.51 0.37 -21.20
CA ALA A 137 -30.60 1.33 -21.21
C ALA A 137 -30.46 2.46 -20.18
N SER A 138 -29.40 2.46 -19.36
CA SER A 138 -29.18 3.52 -18.38
C SER A 138 -29.09 4.89 -19.06
N PRO A 139 -29.79 5.91 -18.54
CA PRO A 139 -29.80 7.23 -19.15
C PRO A 139 -28.42 7.88 -19.05
N THR A 140 -28.07 8.67 -20.08
CA THR A 140 -26.83 9.45 -20.05
C THR A 140 -26.97 10.58 -19.03
N ARG A 141 -26.01 10.68 -18.12
CA ARG A 141 -25.92 11.74 -17.11
C ARG A 141 -24.96 12.83 -17.57
N VAL A 142 -25.22 14.04 -17.09
CA VAL A 142 -24.32 15.19 -17.23
C VAL A 142 -23.95 15.66 -15.83
N ASP A 143 -22.65 15.73 -15.54
CA ASP A 143 -22.13 16.14 -14.24
C ASP A 143 -20.87 16.98 -14.43
N ALA A 144 -20.82 18.14 -13.78
CA ALA A 144 -19.72 19.10 -13.92
C ALA A 144 -18.37 18.59 -13.37
N SER A 145 -18.41 17.65 -12.43
CA SER A 145 -17.20 17.03 -11.86
C SER A 145 -16.72 15.81 -12.64
N ALA A 146 -17.57 15.25 -13.50
CA ALA A 146 -17.21 14.13 -14.34
C ALA A 146 -16.49 14.63 -15.59
N PRO A 147 -15.38 13.99 -15.99
CA PRO A 147 -14.74 14.27 -17.26
C PRO A 147 -15.70 14.08 -18.43
N ASN A 148 -15.83 15.11 -19.28
CA ASN A 148 -16.62 14.99 -20.49
C ASN A 148 -15.86 14.18 -21.55
N LEU A 149 -16.28 12.92 -21.72
CA LEU A 149 -15.74 11.96 -22.67
C LEU A 149 -16.73 11.62 -23.80
N SER A 150 -17.82 12.38 -23.92
CA SER A 150 -18.84 12.16 -24.95
C SER A 150 -18.29 12.30 -26.37
N ALA A 151 -17.32 13.20 -26.57
CA ALA A 151 -16.65 13.41 -27.87
C ALA A 151 -15.91 12.17 -28.39
N ILE A 152 -15.53 11.24 -27.50
CA ILE A 152 -14.89 9.96 -27.87
C ILE A 152 -15.85 8.77 -27.76
N GLY A 153 -17.15 9.01 -27.64
CA GLY A 153 -18.19 7.99 -27.60
C GLY A 153 -18.40 7.32 -26.24
N LEU A 154 -17.86 7.90 -25.15
CA LEU A 154 -18.11 7.42 -23.79
C LEU A 154 -19.22 8.25 -23.14
N ARG A 155 -20.35 7.59 -22.83
CA ARG A 155 -21.47 8.21 -22.12
C ARG A 155 -21.38 7.94 -20.63
N LEU A 156 -21.47 8.98 -19.81
CA LEU A 156 -21.56 8.81 -18.35
C LEU A 156 -22.93 8.26 -17.99
N VAL A 157 -22.98 7.18 -17.21
CA VAL A 157 -24.25 6.55 -16.79
C VAL A 157 -24.43 6.53 -15.28
N ASP A 158 -23.33 6.54 -14.53
CA ASP A 158 -23.38 6.58 -13.06
C ASP A 158 -22.18 7.33 -12.47
N ARG A 159 -22.39 7.86 -11.27
CA ARG A 159 -21.37 8.53 -10.47
C ARG A 159 -21.65 8.24 -9.00
N ARG A 160 -20.59 7.88 -8.26
CA ARG A 160 -20.66 7.68 -6.82
C ARG A 160 -19.34 8.07 -6.14
N VAL A 161 -19.39 8.25 -4.82
CA VAL A 161 -18.18 8.40 -4.00
C VAL A 161 -18.06 7.15 -3.14
N VAL A 162 -16.94 6.44 -3.29
CA VAL A 162 -16.67 5.19 -2.58
C VAL A 162 -15.67 5.44 -1.45
N ALA A 163 -15.95 4.86 -0.28
CA ALA A 163 -15.03 4.85 0.84
C ALA A 163 -14.14 3.60 0.75
N LEU A 164 -12.82 3.77 0.61
CA LEU A 164 -11.86 2.66 0.68
C LEU A 164 -11.27 2.47 2.09
N GLY A 165 -11.59 3.37 3.00
CA GLY A 165 -11.17 3.37 4.39
C GLY A 165 -11.86 4.48 5.19
N PRO A 166 -11.53 4.67 6.48
CA PRO A 166 -12.21 5.63 7.34
C PRO A 166 -12.21 7.06 6.78
N LEU A 167 -11.05 7.48 6.27
CA LEU A 167 -10.80 8.82 5.74
C LEU A 167 -10.55 8.84 4.22
N GLN A 168 -10.44 7.67 3.60
CA GLN A 168 -10.14 7.53 2.19
C GLN A 168 -11.42 7.60 1.37
N ARG A 169 -11.46 8.51 0.41
CA ARG A 169 -12.60 8.75 -0.48
C ARG A 169 -12.14 8.73 -1.93
N VAL A 170 -12.91 8.08 -2.78
CA VAL A 170 -12.65 7.93 -4.22
C VAL A 170 -13.89 8.37 -4.97
N SER A 171 -13.73 9.21 -5.99
CA SER A 171 -14.82 9.49 -6.92
C SER A 171 -14.79 8.45 -8.03
N GLU A 172 -15.91 7.76 -8.20
CA GLU A 172 -16.14 6.75 -9.21
C GLU A 172 -17.12 7.26 -10.26
N PHE A 173 -16.76 7.09 -11.51
CA PHE A 173 -17.55 7.45 -12.67
C PHE A 173 -17.64 6.24 -13.59
N ILE A 174 -18.87 5.81 -13.89
CA ILE A 174 -19.10 4.68 -14.79
C ILE A 174 -19.58 5.23 -16.13
N TYR A 175 -18.86 4.85 -17.18
CA TYR A 175 -19.16 5.18 -18.56
C TYR A 175 -19.55 3.91 -19.32
N LEU A 176 -20.35 4.08 -20.37
CA LEU A 176 -20.55 3.05 -21.39
C LEU A 176 -19.96 3.52 -22.72
N ASN A 177 -19.30 2.62 -23.43
CA ASN A 177 -18.85 2.88 -24.80
C ASN A 177 -19.99 2.66 -25.82
N GLY A 178 -19.65 2.78 -27.11
CA GLY A 178 -20.60 2.51 -28.20
C GLY A 178 -21.12 1.06 -28.25
N ASP A 179 -20.34 0.11 -27.73
CA ASP A 179 -20.68 -1.31 -27.62
C ASP A 179 -21.42 -1.65 -26.32
N ASN A 180 -21.80 -0.65 -25.52
CA ASN A 180 -22.40 -0.79 -24.19
C ASN A 180 -21.53 -1.55 -23.17
N GLN A 181 -20.21 -1.59 -23.38
CA GLN A 181 -19.25 -2.11 -22.42
C GLN A 181 -18.94 -1.05 -21.36
N PRO A 182 -18.85 -1.43 -20.06
CA PRO A 182 -18.52 -0.51 -19.00
C PRO A 182 -17.04 -0.10 -19.03
N VAL A 183 -16.81 1.19 -18.81
CA VAL A 183 -15.52 1.80 -18.56
C VAL A 183 -15.61 2.55 -17.24
N VAL A 184 -14.83 2.15 -16.26
CA VAL A 184 -14.82 2.78 -14.93
C VAL A 184 -13.64 3.73 -14.83
N LEU A 185 -13.91 4.96 -14.43
CA LEU A 185 -12.89 5.94 -14.06
C LEU A 185 -12.97 6.17 -12.55
N LEU A 186 -11.85 5.92 -11.86
CA LEU A 186 -11.67 6.30 -10.47
C LEU A 186 -10.69 7.47 -10.35
N SER A 187 -10.97 8.36 -9.40
CA SER A 187 -10.04 9.42 -9.00
C SER A 187 -9.98 9.55 -7.49
N ALA A 188 -8.77 9.75 -6.96
CA ALA A 188 -8.53 9.88 -5.54
C ALA A 188 -7.46 10.94 -5.24
N LEU A 189 -7.52 11.52 -4.05
CA LEU A 189 -6.51 12.48 -3.60
C LEU A 189 -5.13 11.81 -3.49
N ALA A 190 -4.11 12.51 -4.00
CA ALA A 190 -2.73 12.05 -4.07
C ALA A 190 -1.76 13.23 -3.84
N LEU A 191 -1.82 13.87 -2.66
CA LEU A 191 -1.02 15.08 -2.34
C LEU A 191 0.49 14.82 -2.34
N PHE A 192 0.90 13.62 -1.91
CA PHE A 192 2.31 13.25 -1.76
C PHE A 192 2.84 12.38 -2.90
N ALA A 193 2.00 12.06 -3.90
CA ALA A 193 2.42 11.25 -5.03
C ALA A 193 3.20 12.11 -6.04
N PRO A 194 4.27 11.58 -6.64
CA PRO A 194 4.95 12.28 -7.73
C PRO A 194 4.00 12.48 -8.90
N ALA A 195 4.05 13.64 -9.54
CA ALA A 195 3.29 13.90 -10.76
C ALA A 195 3.78 12.94 -11.87
N GLN A 196 2.82 12.25 -12.49
CA GLN A 196 3.03 11.36 -13.62
C GLN A 196 1.95 11.71 -14.64
N PRO A 197 2.13 12.79 -15.41
CA PRO A 197 1.09 13.29 -16.32
C PRO A 197 0.87 12.36 -17.51
N GLN A 198 1.91 11.63 -17.91
CA GLN A 198 1.78 10.54 -18.88
C GLN A 198 1.14 9.32 -18.22
N TRP A 199 0.19 8.70 -18.91
CA TRP A 199 -0.44 7.48 -18.42
C TRP A 199 0.47 6.26 -18.61
N SER A 200 0.33 5.29 -17.71
CA SER A 200 0.94 3.96 -17.82
C SER A 200 -0.16 2.90 -17.91
N ALA A 201 0.07 1.86 -18.71
CA ALA A 201 -0.87 0.74 -18.83
C ALA A 201 -0.43 -0.44 -17.98
N ARG A 202 -1.39 -1.06 -17.28
CA ARG A 202 -1.23 -2.36 -16.62
C ARG A 202 -2.34 -3.28 -17.07
N ARG A 203 -2.00 -4.48 -17.51
CA ARG A 203 -2.98 -5.52 -17.88
C ARG A 203 -3.06 -6.56 -16.75
N ILE A 204 -4.28 -6.95 -16.38
CA ILE A 204 -4.58 -7.98 -15.39
C ILE A 204 -5.62 -8.91 -16.01
N GLY A 205 -5.16 -10.02 -16.60
CA GLY A 205 -6.03 -10.90 -17.40
C GLY A 205 -6.63 -10.15 -18.59
N GLU A 206 -7.96 -10.14 -18.68
CA GLU A 206 -8.70 -9.40 -19.71
C GLU A 206 -9.00 -7.94 -19.31
N ILE A 207 -8.60 -7.50 -18.11
CA ILE A 207 -8.79 -6.12 -17.67
C ILE A 207 -7.55 -5.29 -18.01
N ARG A 208 -7.76 -4.08 -18.53
CA ARG A 208 -6.70 -3.08 -18.70
C ARG A 208 -6.97 -1.89 -17.80
N LEU A 209 -5.93 -1.50 -17.06
CA LEU A 209 -5.87 -0.31 -16.23
C LEU A 209 -4.95 0.72 -16.89
N LEU A 210 -5.41 1.96 -17.00
CA LEU A 210 -4.61 3.11 -17.42
C LEU A 210 -4.50 4.08 -16.25
N LEU A 211 -3.27 4.36 -15.82
CA LEU A 211 -3.00 5.06 -14.56
C LEU A 211 -2.17 6.31 -14.83
N TRP A 212 -2.52 7.42 -14.19
CA TRP A 212 -1.71 8.62 -14.18
C TRP A 212 -1.93 9.41 -12.89
N THR A 213 -1.09 10.41 -12.64
CA THR A 213 -1.21 11.30 -11.48
C THR A 213 -1.01 12.74 -11.94
N ALA A 214 -2.05 13.54 -11.82
CA ALA A 214 -2.07 14.94 -12.23
C ALA A 214 -2.94 15.74 -11.25
N GLN A 215 -2.69 17.05 -11.11
CA GLN A 215 -3.54 17.94 -10.29
C GLN A 215 -3.74 17.44 -8.84
N ARG A 216 -2.70 16.86 -8.22
CA ARG A 216 -2.74 16.24 -6.87
C ARG A 216 -3.77 15.13 -6.72
N GLN A 217 -4.16 14.51 -7.84
CA GLN A 217 -5.06 13.37 -7.88
C GLN A 217 -4.41 12.22 -8.63
N ARG A 218 -4.71 11.01 -8.19
CA ARG A 218 -4.42 9.80 -8.95
C ARG A 218 -5.68 9.36 -9.67
N PHE A 219 -5.52 8.98 -10.92
CA PHE A 219 -6.59 8.49 -11.76
C PHE A 219 -6.29 7.07 -12.19
N VAL A 220 -7.35 6.27 -12.31
CA VAL A 220 -7.31 4.93 -12.90
C VAL A 220 -8.53 4.77 -13.79
N VAL A 221 -8.31 4.48 -15.06
CA VAL A 221 -9.37 4.05 -15.98
C VAL A 221 -9.25 2.54 -16.15
N ALA A 222 -10.34 1.83 -15.90
CA ALA A 222 -10.45 0.38 -16.02
C ALA A 222 -11.50 0.03 -17.09
N GLY A 223 -11.17 -0.94 -17.94
CA GLY A 223 -12.08 -1.53 -18.91
C GLY A 223 -11.57 -2.88 -19.38
N ASP A 224 -12.32 -3.56 -20.24
CA ASP A 224 -11.81 -4.74 -20.93
C ASP A 224 -10.61 -4.31 -21.82
N ALA A 225 -9.59 -5.15 -21.91
CA ALA A 225 -8.38 -4.87 -22.69
C ALA A 225 -8.66 -4.69 -24.18
N ARG A 226 -9.78 -5.20 -24.67
CA ARG A 226 -10.29 -5.07 -26.05
C ARG A 226 -11.28 -3.92 -26.19
N THR A 227 -11.69 -3.27 -25.10
CA THR A 227 -12.60 -2.12 -25.15
C THR A 227 -11.99 -0.99 -25.97
N HIS A 228 -12.67 -0.66 -27.07
CA HIS A 228 -12.35 0.50 -27.89
C HIS A 228 -12.60 1.79 -27.09
N GLY A 229 -11.74 2.80 -27.29
CA GLY A 229 -11.87 4.10 -26.65
C GLY A 229 -11.18 4.25 -25.29
N LEU A 230 -10.73 3.17 -24.66
CA LEU A 230 -10.05 3.21 -23.36
C LEU A 230 -8.78 4.08 -23.37
N MET A 231 -7.90 3.86 -24.36
CA MET A 231 -6.66 4.64 -24.52
C MET A 231 -6.96 6.09 -24.88
N ARG A 232 -7.94 6.32 -25.78
CA ARG A 232 -8.37 7.68 -26.14
C ARG A 232 -8.91 8.45 -24.94
N ALA A 233 -9.60 7.77 -24.02
CA ALA A 233 -10.06 8.38 -22.77
C ALA A 233 -8.87 8.87 -21.93
N ALA A 234 -7.86 8.01 -21.71
CA ALA A 234 -6.65 8.42 -21.00
C ALA A 234 -5.91 9.57 -21.72
N ASP A 235 -5.75 9.50 -23.04
CA ASP A 235 -5.13 10.57 -23.84
C ASP A 235 -5.87 11.91 -23.64
N THR A 236 -7.19 11.93 -23.82
CA THR A 236 -8.00 13.16 -23.65
C THR A 236 -7.96 13.74 -22.24
N MET A 237 -7.73 12.91 -21.22
CA MET A 237 -7.63 13.35 -19.83
C MET A 237 -6.23 13.81 -19.42
N THR A 238 -5.20 13.28 -20.07
CA THR A 238 -3.80 13.64 -19.81
C THR A 238 -3.33 14.84 -20.63
N MET A 239 -4.01 15.17 -21.73
CA MET A 239 -3.72 16.35 -22.57
C MET A 239 -4.29 17.68 -22.04
N ARG A 240 -5.00 17.67 -20.89
CA ARG A 240 -5.65 18.85 -20.29
C ARG A 240 -4.84 19.51 -19.20
#